data_AF-A0A8S3YZ64-F1
#
_entry.id   AF-A0A8S3YZ64-F1
#
_cell.length_a   1.000
_cell.length_b   1.000
_cell.length_c   1.000
_cell.angle_alpha   90.00
_cell.angle_beta   90.00
_cell.angle_gamma   90.00
#
_symmetry.space_group_name_H-M   'P 1'
#
loop_
_entity.id
_entity.type
_entity.pdbx_description
1 polymer ?
#
loop_
_entity_poly.entity_id
_entity_poly.type
_entity_poly.pdbx_seq_one_letter_code
_entity_poly.pdbx_strand_id
1 'polypeptide(L)'
;MLRTSLLLIWLPTAVLANILPPDELLGPQCGATRCLAQGLADCVDGECVCQGNNVKGLGNFVCVREDEDFAVIFNDPMVRDFSGGHTKIPLVCKFLATHISTRACTGSTPDNVETVNGMCDFRFFAWGRRRLGKTFIRGIQVNVMLWVGNDTYFHASRLETEAVNGVYTYTEDGNRNSFGAPPFGDPVVTSVPSLGSIYTQYDHISNFARIIAQPCGIEVGIRGVEQIGSPLEHPPGVYIKVLKAC
;
A
#
# COMPACT_ATOMS: atom_id res chain seq x y z
N MET A 1 -63.35 -26.86 10.50
CA MET A 1 -62.60 -25.70 9.94
C MET A 1 -61.11 -26.03 9.97
N LEU A 2 -60.56 -26.57 8.87
CA LEU A 2 -59.11 -26.78 8.72
C LEU A 2 -58.52 -25.51 8.09
N ARG A 3 -57.55 -24.89 8.77
CA ARG A 3 -56.74 -23.80 8.21
C ARG A 3 -55.43 -24.38 7.67
N THR A 4 -55.32 -24.44 6.35
CA THR A 4 -54.11 -24.85 5.64
C THR A 4 -53.21 -23.62 5.48
N SER A 5 -52.12 -23.54 6.24
CA SER A 5 -51.13 -22.47 6.10
C SER A 5 -50.11 -22.85 5.02
N LEU A 6 -50.12 -22.12 3.91
CA LEU A 6 -49.09 -22.19 2.85
C LEU A 6 -47.79 -21.56 3.37
N LEU A 7 -46.71 -22.35 3.48
CA LEU A 7 -45.35 -21.82 3.60
C LEU A 7 -44.84 -21.45 2.20
N LEU A 8 -44.71 -20.15 1.90
CA LEU A 8 -43.89 -19.69 0.77
C LEU A 8 -42.42 -19.77 1.18
N ILE A 9 -41.69 -20.71 0.58
CA ILE A 9 -40.23 -20.78 0.67
C ILE A 9 -39.67 -19.75 -0.32
N TRP A 10 -39.17 -18.64 0.21
CA TRP A 10 -38.42 -17.64 -0.54
C TRP A 10 -37.03 -18.22 -0.83
N LEU A 11 -36.81 -18.67 -2.07
CA LEU A 11 -35.48 -19.02 -2.57
C LEU A 11 -34.74 -17.71 -2.90
N PRO A 12 -33.64 -17.36 -2.22
CA PRO A 12 -32.81 -16.25 -2.67
C PRO A 12 -32.21 -16.64 -4.01
N THR A 13 -32.61 -15.94 -5.07
CA THR A 13 -31.90 -15.93 -6.34
C THR A 13 -30.49 -15.43 -6.08
N ALA A 14 -29.52 -16.35 -6.02
CA ALA A 14 -28.12 -16.03 -6.10
C ALA A 14 -27.88 -15.38 -7.46
N VAL A 15 -27.83 -14.05 -7.47
CA VAL A 15 -27.35 -13.29 -8.61
C VAL A 15 -25.89 -13.71 -8.79
N LEU A 16 -25.61 -14.44 -9.88
CA LEU A 16 -24.26 -14.66 -10.38
C LEU A 16 -23.62 -13.28 -10.57
N ALA A 17 -22.78 -12.90 -9.61
CA ALA A 17 -21.95 -11.71 -9.74
C ALA A 17 -21.08 -11.88 -10.98
N ASN A 18 -21.06 -10.83 -11.81
CA ASN A 18 -20.27 -10.74 -13.02
C ASN A 18 -18.84 -11.23 -12.79
N ILE A 19 -18.51 -12.36 -13.42
CA ILE A 19 -17.12 -12.82 -13.59
C ILE A 19 -16.50 -11.81 -14.56
N LEU A 20 -15.83 -10.78 -14.05
CA LEU A 20 -14.90 -10.00 -14.84
C LEU A 20 -13.83 -10.96 -15.38
N PRO A 21 -13.45 -10.91 -16.68
CA PRO A 21 -12.37 -11.74 -17.17
C PRO A 21 -11.09 -11.39 -16.37
N PRO A 22 -10.48 -12.36 -15.68
CA PRO A 22 -9.40 -12.10 -14.73
C PRO A 22 -8.11 -11.59 -15.38
N ASP A 23 -7.92 -11.79 -16.69
CA ASP A 23 -6.63 -11.55 -17.34
C ASP A 23 -6.44 -10.13 -17.91
N GLU A 24 -7.51 -9.37 -18.22
CA GLU A 24 -7.37 -8.04 -18.82
C GLU A 24 -6.96 -6.96 -17.80
N LEU A 25 -7.25 -7.19 -16.51
CA LEU A 25 -6.84 -6.29 -15.43
C LEU A 25 -5.42 -6.57 -14.95
N LEU A 26 -4.88 -7.75 -15.25
CA LEU A 26 -3.53 -8.14 -14.90
C LEU A 26 -2.53 -7.57 -15.92
N GLY A 27 -1.37 -7.15 -15.44
CA GLY A 27 -0.29 -6.66 -16.32
C GLY A 27 0.23 -7.75 -17.27
N PRO A 28 0.94 -7.36 -18.35
CA PRO A 28 1.53 -8.31 -19.28
C PRO A 28 2.55 -9.22 -18.59
N GLN A 29 2.57 -10.50 -18.99
CA GLN A 29 3.61 -11.43 -18.58
C GLN A 29 4.94 -11.05 -19.24
N CYS A 30 6.00 -10.97 -18.44
CA CYS A 30 7.35 -10.58 -18.87
C CYS A 30 8.38 -11.56 -18.32
N GLY A 31 8.59 -12.66 -19.05
CA GLY A 31 9.42 -13.78 -18.62
C GLY A 31 8.82 -14.48 -17.40
N ALA A 32 9.58 -14.51 -16.29
CA ALA A 32 9.16 -15.12 -15.03
C ALA A 32 8.34 -14.19 -14.12
N THR A 33 8.19 -12.92 -14.49
CA THR A 33 7.47 -11.90 -13.71
C THR A 33 6.31 -11.34 -14.49
N ARG A 34 5.33 -10.78 -13.79
CA ARG A 34 4.22 -10.06 -14.37
C ARG A 34 4.37 -8.57 -14.05
N CYS A 35 4.22 -7.74 -15.07
CA CYS A 35 4.27 -6.30 -14.89
C CYS A 35 3.07 -5.80 -14.08
N LEU A 36 3.12 -4.56 -13.60
CA LEU A 36 1.95 -3.89 -13.04
C LEU A 36 0.83 -3.82 -14.09
N ALA A 37 -0.40 -3.62 -13.63
CA ALA A 37 -1.62 -3.60 -14.46
C ALA A 37 -1.45 -2.76 -15.73
N GLN A 38 -2.18 -3.13 -16.79
CA GLN A 38 -2.09 -2.48 -18.09
C GLN A 38 -2.21 -0.95 -17.97
N GLY A 39 -1.34 -0.24 -18.69
CA GLY A 39 -1.24 1.22 -18.63
C GLY A 39 -0.32 1.77 -17.53
N LEU A 40 0.14 0.95 -16.58
CA LEU A 40 1.16 1.34 -15.60
C LEU A 40 2.56 0.86 -15.99
N ALA A 41 2.68 -0.33 -16.57
CA ALA A 41 3.95 -0.89 -17.02
C ALA A 41 3.72 -1.89 -18.17
N ASP A 42 4.68 -1.96 -19.09
CA ASP A 42 4.70 -2.92 -20.20
C ASP A 42 5.97 -3.77 -20.17
N CYS A 43 5.92 -4.90 -20.87
CA CYS A 43 7.10 -5.73 -21.10
C CYS A 43 7.85 -5.22 -22.33
N VAL A 44 9.06 -4.68 -22.14
CA VAL A 44 9.94 -4.20 -23.20
C VAL A 44 11.25 -4.97 -23.09
N ASP A 45 11.63 -5.68 -24.15
CA ASP A 45 12.86 -6.49 -24.21
C ASP A 45 13.03 -7.49 -23.04
N GLY A 46 11.92 -8.01 -22.51
CA GLY A 46 11.92 -8.96 -21.40
C GLY A 46 12.00 -8.33 -20.01
N GLU A 47 11.92 -7.00 -19.90
CA GLU A 47 11.87 -6.26 -18.64
C GLU A 47 10.56 -5.49 -18.48
N CYS A 48 10.04 -5.41 -17.25
CA CYS A 48 8.87 -4.59 -16.97
C CYS A 48 9.27 -3.12 -16.81
N VAL A 49 8.87 -2.29 -17.77
CA VAL A 49 9.17 -0.86 -17.84
C VAL A 49 7.90 -0.04 -17.56
N CYS A 50 7.99 0.90 -16.64
CA CYS A 50 6.88 1.80 -16.32
C CYS A 50 6.45 2.63 -17.54
N GLN A 51 5.13 2.75 -17.74
CA GLN A 51 4.52 3.49 -18.85
C GLN A 51 4.05 4.88 -18.41
N GLY A 52 4.01 5.80 -19.36
CA GLY A 52 3.56 7.18 -19.17
C GLY A 52 4.70 8.20 -19.22
N ASN A 53 4.34 9.45 -19.54
CA ASN A 53 5.29 10.56 -19.55
C ASN A 53 5.75 10.87 -18.12
N ASN A 54 7.05 11.03 -17.94
CA ASN A 54 7.68 11.38 -16.66
C ASN A 54 7.35 10.37 -15.53
N VAL A 55 7.39 9.08 -15.85
CA VAL A 55 7.23 7.98 -14.89
C VAL A 55 8.52 7.17 -14.80
N LYS A 56 8.91 6.80 -13.58
CA LYS A 56 10.08 5.97 -13.25
C LYS A 56 9.69 4.89 -12.26
N GLY A 57 10.54 3.88 -12.06
CA GLY A 57 10.32 2.90 -10.99
C GLY A 57 10.77 1.49 -11.34
N LEU A 58 10.04 0.53 -10.80
CA LEU A 58 10.22 -0.90 -10.99
C LEU A 58 8.91 -1.45 -11.55
N GLY A 59 8.83 -1.67 -12.87
CA GLY A 59 7.56 -1.91 -13.57
C GLY A 59 6.78 -3.15 -13.14
N ASN A 60 7.36 -4.05 -12.36
CA ASN A 60 6.68 -5.21 -11.76
C ASN A 60 6.25 -4.98 -10.30
N PHE A 61 6.63 -3.85 -9.70
CA PHE A 61 6.44 -3.58 -8.28
C PHE A 61 5.82 -2.21 -7.99
N VAL A 62 6.45 -1.12 -8.43
CA VAL A 62 5.97 0.24 -8.21
C VAL A 62 6.42 1.16 -9.34
N CYS A 63 5.48 1.92 -9.90
CA CYS A 63 5.75 3.02 -10.82
C CYS A 63 5.36 4.33 -10.13
N VAL A 64 6.25 5.32 -10.20
CA VAL A 64 6.10 6.63 -9.56
C VAL A 64 6.41 7.72 -10.56
N ARG A 65 5.88 8.91 -10.36
CA ARG A 65 6.17 10.07 -11.22
C ARG A 65 7.59 10.59 -10.96
N GLU A 66 8.15 11.35 -11.88
CA GLU A 66 9.51 11.90 -11.73
C GLU A 66 9.65 12.85 -10.53
N ASP A 67 8.57 13.56 -10.22
CA ASP A 67 8.42 14.46 -9.08
C ASP A 67 8.09 13.75 -7.76
N GLU A 68 8.01 12.41 -7.79
CA GLU A 68 7.96 11.57 -6.59
C GLU A 68 9.34 10.96 -6.33
N ASP A 69 9.71 10.86 -5.06
CA ASP A 69 10.80 9.98 -4.61
C ASP A 69 10.22 8.72 -4.00
N PHE A 70 10.95 7.61 -4.09
CA PHE A 70 10.48 6.36 -3.53
C PHE A 70 11.62 5.51 -2.97
N ALA A 71 11.28 4.71 -1.96
CA ALA A 71 12.15 3.69 -1.39
C ALA A 71 11.37 2.38 -1.29
N VAL A 72 12.07 1.25 -1.36
CA VAL A 72 11.45 -0.09 -1.35
C VAL A 72 12.21 -1.03 -0.43
N ILE A 73 11.49 -1.96 0.19
CA ILE A 73 12.05 -3.06 0.98
C ILE A 73 11.48 -4.36 0.42
N PHE A 74 12.34 -5.18 -0.17
CA PHE A 74 11.98 -6.50 -0.71
C PHE A 74 12.13 -7.60 0.34
N ASN A 75 11.88 -8.85 -0.08
CA ASN A 75 12.23 -10.03 0.71
C ASN A 75 13.75 -10.17 0.91
N ASP A 76 14.14 -10.94 1.93
CA ASP A 76 15.50 -11.13 2.43
C ASP A 76 16.26 -9.80 2.57
N PRO A 77 15.80 -8.91 3.48
CA PRO A 77 15.40 -7.57 3.10
C PRO A 77 16.49 -6.84 2.36
N MET A 78 16.29 -6.66 1.06
CA MET A 78 17.05 -5.72 0.26
C MET A 78 16.27 -4.41 0.25
N VAL A 79 16.89 -3.38 0.83
CA VAL A 79 16.37 -2.01 0.82
C VAL A 79 17.00 -1.27 -0.34
N ARG A 80 16.16 -0.63 -1.16
CA ARG A 80 16.59 0.46 -2.04
C ARG A 80 16.11 1.75 -1.40
N ASP A 81 17.03 2.59 -0.98
CA ASP A 81 16.73 3.88 -0.35
C ASP A 81 16.31 4.94 -1.37
N PHE A 82 15.95 6.14 -0.90
CA PHE A 82 15.52 7.27 -1.74
C PHE A 82 16.61 7.77 -2.69
N SER A 83 17.90 7.51 -2.40
CA SER A 83 19.01 7.84 -3.29
C SER A 83 19.26 6.78 -4.38
N GLY A 84 18.55 5.66 -4.30
CA GLY A 84 18.76 4.49 -5.17
C GLY A 84 19.85 3.54 -4.66
N GLY A 85 20.42 3.79 -3.49
CA GLY A 85 21.40 2.92 -2.85
C GLY A 85 20.77 1.60 -2.39
N HIS A 86 21.51 0.50 -2.49
CA HIS A 86 21.04 -0.82 -2.10
C HIS A 86 21.76 -1.32 -0.83
N THR A 87 21.00 -1.70 0.20
CA THR A 87 21.54 -2.26 1.44
C THR A 87 20.74 -3.48 1.87
N LYS A 88 21.43 -4.52 2.36
CA LYS A 88 20.78 -5.70 2.94
C LYS A 88 20.62 -5.52 4.44
N ILE A 89 19.41 -5.76 4.95
CA ILE A 89 19.06 -5.54 6.35
C ILE A 89 18.43 -6.81 6.93
N PRO A 90 19.12 -7.56 7.81
CA PRO A 90 18.58 -8.80 8.38
C PRO A 90 17.68 -8.49 9.59
N LEU A 91 16.44 -8.03 9.36
CA LEU A 91 15.53 -7.67 10.45
C LEU A 91 14.25 -8.51 10.45
N VAL A 92 13.99 -9.16 11.58
CA VAL A 92 12.75 -9.92 11.85
C VAL A 92 11.82 -9.12 12.75
N CYS A 93 12.36 -8.31 13.67
CA CYS A 93 11.58 -7.47 14.58
C CYS A 93 11.06 -6.20 13.89
N LYS A 94 10.17 -5.46 14.57
CA LYS A 94 9.74 -4.12 14.15
C LYS A 94 10.89 -3.12 14.20
N PHE A 95 11.10 -2.40 13.11
CA PHE A 95 12.11 -1.36 12.98
C PHE A 95 11.52 -0.10 12.34
N LEU A 96 12.10 1.06 12.65
CA LEU A 96 11.81 2.31 11.96
C LEU A 96 12.50 2.28 10.60
N ALA A 97 11.73 2.14 9.54
CA ALA A 97 12.21 2.06 8.17
C ALA A 97 12.50 3.46 7.59
N THR A 98 11.64 4.44 7.87
CA THR A 98 11.93 5.84 7.57
C THR A 98 11.15 6.80 8.48
N HIS A 99 11.66 8.03 8.60
CA HIS A 99 11.02 9.16 9.24
C HIS A 99 11.11 10.35 8.30
N ILE A 100 9.97 10.89 7.91
CA ILE A 100 9.85 12.00 6.97
C ILE A 100 9.17 13.17 7.68
N SER A 101 9.78 14.34 7.56
CA SER A 101 9.15 15.61 7.94
C SER A 101 8.97 16.45 6.68
N THR A 102 7.72 16.79 6.35
CA THR A 102 7.36 17.48 5.10
C THR A 102 6.29 18.54 5.38
N ARG A 103 6.08 19.49 4.46
CA ARG A 103 4.99 20.46 4.59
C ARG A 103 3.66 19.78 4.32
N ALA A 104 2.61 20.28 4.94
CA ALA A 104 1.26 19.90 4.55
C ALA A 104 0.96 20.49 3.16
N CYS A 105 0.24 19.74 2.32
CA CYS A 105 -0.08 20.14 0.97
C CYS A 105 -1.54 19.78 0.60
N THR A 106 -2.14 20.54 -0.29
CA THR A 106 -3.43 20.23 -0.93
C THR A 106 -3.17 19.59 -2.30
N GLY A 107 -4.19 18.92 -2.84
CA GLY A 107 -4.13 18.31 -4.17
C GLY A 107 -3.69 16.84 -4.13
N SER A 108 -4.25 16.05 -5.05
CA SER A 108 -3.93 14.63 -5.22
C SER A 108 -3.06 14.36 -6.45
N THR A 109 -2.69 15.43 -7.17
CA THR A 109 -1.94 15.38 -8.43
C THR A 109 -0.84 16.43 -8.42
N PRO A 110 0.39 16.12 -8.88
CA PRO A 110 1.53 17.03 -9.03
C PRO A 110 1.19 18.39 -9.58
N ASP A 111 0.33 18.43 -10.60
CA ASP A 111 -0.02 19.66 -11.33
C ASP A 111 -0.85 20.64 -10.50
N ASN A 112 -1.39 20.20 -9.35
CA ASN A 112 -2.29 20.99 -8.49
C ASN A 112 -1.86 20.90 -7.01
N VAL A 113 -0.57 20.72 -6.74
CA VAL A 113 -0.07 20.69 -5.36
C VAL A 113 0.17 22.10 -4.87
N GLU A 114 -0.50 22.50 -3.79
CA GLU A 114 -0.21 23.74 -3.08
C GLU A 114 0.22 23.44 -1.65
N THR A 115 1.41 23.89 -1.27
CA THR A 115 1.86 23.79 0.13
C THR A 115 1.04 24.74 0.99
N VAL A 116 0.56 24.27 2.14
CA VAL A 116 -0.16 25.07 3.11
C VAL A 116 0.69 25.31 4.36
N ASN A 117 0.26 26.24 5.21
CA ASN A 117 0.91 26.47 6.50
C ASN A 117 0.60 25.33 7.48
N GLY A 118 1.36 24.24 7.35
CA GLY A 118 1.29 23.06 8.19
C GLY A 118 2.47 22.14 7.97
N MET A 119 2.62 21.14 8.83
CA MET A 119 3.74 20.21 8.81
C MET A 119 3.27 18.80 9.13
N CYS A 120 3.84 17.81 8.46
CA CYS A 120 3.64 16.39 8.73
C CYS A 120 4.91 15.78 9.33
N ASP A 121 4.78 15.08 10.45
CA ASP A 121 5.76 14.10 10.96
C ASP A 121 5.22 12.69 10.65
N PHE A 122 5.89 12.01 9.72
CA PHE A 122 5.49 10.69 9.24
C PHE A 122 6.54 9.65 9.61
N ARG A 123 6.14 8.62 10.37
CA ARG A 123 7.04 7.52 10.79
C ARG A 123 6.54 6.21 10.23
N PHE A 124 7.40 5.57 9.46
CA PHE A 124 7.14 4.29 8.83
C PHE A 124 7.93 3.20 9.54
N PHE A 125 7.22 2.22 10.06
CA PHE A 125 7.79 1.00 10.63
C PHE A 125 7.44 -0.20 9.77
N ALA A 126 8.36 -1.15 9.69
CA ALA A 126 8.11 -2.45 9.08
C ALA A 126 8.59 -3.55 10.03
N TRP A 127 8.02 -4.75 9.91
CA TRP A 127 8.54 -5.94 10.57
C TRP A 127 8.45 -7.15 9.65
N GLY A 128 9.40 -8.05 9.86
CA GLY A 128 9.49 -9.27 9.11
C GLY A 128 8.89 -10.48 9.83
N ARG A 129 8.85 -11.59 9.10
CA ARG A 129 8.74 -12.94 9.66
C ARG A 129 9.74 -13.82 8.92
N ARG A 130 10.20 -14.88 9.57
CA ARG A 130 11.05 -15.90 8.96
C ARG A 130 10.23 -17.12 8.53
N ARG A 131 10.43 -17.61 7.30
CA ARG A 131 9.82 -18.85 6.77
C ARG A 131 10.79 -19.49 5.78
N LEU A 132 11.02 -20.79 5.93
CA LEU A 132 12.01 -21.57 5.15
C LEU A 132 13.40 -20.90 5.08
N GLY A 133 13.87 -20.36 6.20
CA GLY A 133 15.20 -19.74 6.29
C GLY A 133 15.29 -18.30 5.76
N LYS A 134 14.30 -17.83 4.97
CA LYS A 134 14.21 -16.48 4.41
C LYS A 134 13.38 -15.54 5.28
N THR A 135 13.68 -14.24 5.21
CA THR A 135 12.97 -13.18 5.93
C THR A 135 12.11 -12.40 4.94
N PHE A 136 10.86 -12.13 5.27
CA PHE A 136 9.94 -11.35 4.45
C PHE A 136 9.22 -10.32 5.28
N ILE A 137 8.88 -9.18 4.68
CA ILE A 137 8.07 -8.17 5.35
C ILE A 137 6.64 -8.72 5.48
N ARG A 138 6.15 -8.77 6.73
CA ARG A 138 4.82 -9.27 7.06
C ARG A 138 3.84 -8.13 7.34
N GLY A 139 4.34 -7.02 7.87
CA GLY A 139 3.49 -5.91 8.22
C GLY A 139 4.22 -4.60 8.31
N ILE A 140 3.41 -3.55 8.31
CA ILE A 140 3.81 -2.16 8.38
C ILE A 140 2.97 -1.40 9.39
N GLN A 141 3.57 -0.37 9.98
CA GLN A 141 2.84 0.59 10.80
C GLN A 141 3.26 1.99 10.37
N VAL A 142 2.27 2.82 10.14
CA VAL A 142 2.46 4.24 9.86
C VAL A 142 1.93 5.01 11.06
N ASN A 143 2.73 5.95 11.55
CA ASN A 143 2.27 6.97 12.49
C ASN A 143 2.42 8.32 11.81
N VAL A 144 1.33 9.09 11.74
CA VAL A 144 1.30 10.44 11.21
C VAL A 144 0.86 11.39 12.31
N MET A 145 1.58 12.49 12.43
CA MET A 145 1.14 13.66 13.17
C MET A 145 1.20 14.84 12.23
N LEU A 146 0.11 15.58 12.14
CA LEU A 146 -0.06 16.69 11.23
C LEU A 146 -0.46 17.92 12.04
N TRP A 147 0.30 19.01 11.89
CA TRP A 147 -0.03 20.32 12.46
C TRP A 147 -0.52 21.24 11.35
N VAL A 148 -1.70 21.83 11.50
CA VAL A 148 -2.26 22.80 10.54
C VAL A 148 -2.88 23.93 11.33
N GLY A 149 -2.30 25.13 11.23
CA GLY A 149 -2.69 26.25 12.09
C GLY A 149 -2.52 25.89 13.58
N ASN A 150 -3.62 25.87 14.33
CA ASN A 150 -3.65 25.51 15.75
C ASN A 150 -4.08 24.06 16.01
N ASP A 151 -4.50 23.35 14.97
CA ASP A 151 -5.03 21.99 15.09
C ASP A 151 -3.91 20.96 14.91
N THR A 152 -3.98 19.88 15.68
CA THR A 152 -3.09 18.72 15.55
C THR A 152 -3.92 17.46 15.28
N TYR A 153 -3.59 16.77 14.21
CA TYR A 153 -4.23 15.52 13.82
C TYR A 153 -3.25 14.37 14.01
N PHE A 154 -3.75 13.27 14.55
CA PHE A 154 -2.99 12.03 14.70
C PHE A 154 -3.65 10.92 13.89
N HIS A 155 -2.82 10.07 13.32
CA HIS A 155 -3.25 8.87 12.64
C HIS A 155 -2.20 7.78 12.86
N ALA A 156 -2.65 6.59 13.23
CA ALA A 156 -1.81 5.42 13.19
C ALA A 156 -2.59 4.26 12.59
N SER A 157 -2.00 3.61 11.58
CA SER A 157 -2.53 2.39 10.99
C SER A 157 -1.45 1.32 10.99
N ARG A 158 -1.85 0.10 11.34
CA ARG A 158 -1.06 -1.12 11.30
C ARG A 158 -1.67 -2.03 10.25
N LEU A 159 -0.89 -2.44 9.27
CA LEU A 159 -1.30 -3.42 8.27
C LEU A 159 -0.44 -4.67 8.37
N GLU A 160 -1.09 -5.82 8.45
CA GLU A 160 -0.48 -7.13 8.22
C GLU A 160 -1.00 -7.70 6.91
N THR A 161 -0.14 -8.45 6.22
CA THR A 161 -0.52 -9.18 5.01
C THR A 161 -0.13 -10.64 5.12
N GLU A 162 -1.00 -11.49 4.60
CA GLU A 162 -0.74 -12.90 4.39
C GLU A 162 -1.23 -13.27 2.98
N ALA A 163 -0.55 -14.20 2.33
CA ALA A 163 -0.97 -14.72 1.05
C ALA A 163 -0.87 -16.25 1.06
N VAL A 164 -1.99 -16.91 0.76
CA VAL A 164 -2.11 -18.37 0.77
C VAL A 164 -2.83 -18.80 -0.49
N ASN A 165 -2.16 -19.61 -1.32
CA ASN A 165 -2.71 -20.16 -2.57
C ASN A 165 -3.33 -19.06 -3.48
N GLY A 166 -2.55 -18.01 -3.77
CA GLY A 166 -2.99 -16.87 -4.58
C GLY A 166 -3.95 -15.88 -3.90
N VAL A 167 -4.45 -16.19 -2.70
CA VAL A 167 -5.39 -15.32 -1.98
C VAL A 167 -4.62 -14.42 -1.01
N TYR A 168 -4.68 -13.11 -1.24
CA TYR A 168 -4.09 -12.09 -0.38
C TYR A 168 -5.12 -11.62 0.65
N THR A 169 -4.76 -11.70 1.92
CA THR A 169 -5.53 -11.16 3.04
C THR A 169 -4.76 -10.04 3.71
N TYR A 170 -5.51 -9.04 4.17
CA TYR A 170 -4.98 -7.90 4.89
C TYR A 170 -5.77 -7.72 6.18
N THR A 171 -5.04 -7.53 7.27
CA THR A 171 -5.62 -7.18 8.57
C THR A 171 -5.13 -5.80 8.93
N GLU A 172 -6.07 -4.91 9.25
CA GLU A 172 -5.78 -3.53 9.62
C GLU A 172 -6.25 -3.24 11.04
N ASP A 173 -5.37 -2.63 11.84
CA ASP A 173 -5.74 -1.99 13.09
C ASP A 173 -5.42 -0.49 13.03
N GLY A 174 -6.33 0.35 13.51
CA GLY A 174 -6.21 1.81 13.48
C GLY A 174 -6.29 2.46 14.86
N ASN A 175 -5.74 3.67 15.01
CA ASN A 175 -6.09 4.60 16.09
C ASN A 175 -5.78 6.06 15.73
N ARG A 176 -6.31 7.01 16.51
CA ARG A 176 -6.03 8.45 16.41
C ARG A 176 -5.38 9.01 17.68
N ASN A 177 -4.71 8.15 18.45
CA ASN A 177 -4.02 8.57 19.66
C ASN A 177 -2.68 9.23 19.29
N SER A 178 -2.15 10.05 20.20
CA SER A 178 -0.87 10.73 20.00
C SER A 178 0.23 9.74 19.62
N PHE A 179 0.83 9.93 18.44
CA PHE A 179 1.86 9.08 17.84
C PHE A 179 1.54 7.57 17.80
N GLY A 180 0.28 7.19 17.69
CA GLY A 180 -0.11 5.78 17.64
C GLY A 180 0.02 5.05 18.97
N ALA A 181 -0.08 5.77 20.10
CA ALA A 181 -0.13 5.16 21.41
C ALA A 181 -1.32 4.17 21.51
N PRO A 182 -1.12 2.97 22.11
CA PRO A 182 -2.20 2.01 22.31
C PRO A 182 -3.40 2.60 23.06
N PRO A 183 -4.61 2.00 22.93
CA PRO A 183 -4.91 0.78 22.19
C PRO A 183 -5.07 1.01 20.68
N PHE A 184 -4.81 -0.03 19.90
CA PHE A 184 -5.24 -0.13 18.51
C PHE A 184 -6.61 -0.82 18.47
N GLY A 185 -7.47 -0.40 17.54
CA GLY A 185 -8.80 -0.98 17.33
C GLY A 185 -9.12 -1.05 15.83
N ASP A 186 -10.39 -0.95 15.49
CA ASP A 186 -10.84 -1.00 14.10
C ASP A 186 -10.13 0.03 13.21
N PRO A 187 -10.02 -0.22 11.88
CA PRO A 187 -9.46 0.71 10.91
C PRO A 187 -10.03 2.13 11.04
N VAL A 188 -9.16 3.14 10.88
CA VAL A 188 -9.55 4.55 11.02
C VAL A 188 -9.25 5.33 9.75
N VAL A 189 -10.10 6.34 9.48
CA VAL A 189 -9.85 7.37 8.47
C VAL A 189 -9.71 8.71 9.18
N THR A 190 -8.63 9.46 8.92
CA THR A 190 -8.44 10.79 9.51
C THR A 190 -8.69 11.84 8.44
N SER A 191 -9.82 12.54 8.52
CA SER A 191 -10.15 13.65 7.61
C SER A 191 -9.57 14.96 8.13
N VAL A 192 -8.92 15.71 7.24
CA VAL A 192 -8.29 17.00 7.52
C VAL A 192 -8.98 18.06 6.65
N PRO A 193 -9.64 19.07 7.26
CA PRO A 193 -10.36 20.08 6.51
C PRO A 193 -9.52 20.70 5.40
N SER A 194 -10.07 20.73 4.18
CA SER A 194 -9.46 21.30 2.96
C SER A 194 -8.18 20.63 2.46
N LEU A 195 -7.62 19.65 3.18
CA LEU A 195 -6.37 18.96 2.82
C LEU A 195 -6.56 17.50 2.39
N GLY A 196 -7.73 16.91 2.66
CA GLY A 196 -8.06 15.54 2.26
C GLY A 196 -8.10 14.59 3.46
N SER A 197 -7.70 13.34 3.27
CA SER A 197 -7.76 12.33 4.32
C SER A 197 -6.54 11.40 4.34
N ILE A 198 -6.36 10.77 5.50
CA ILE A 198 -5.43 9.66 5.70
C ILE A 198 -6.26 8.39 5.83
N TYR A 199 -6.07 7.44 4.92
CA TYR A 199 -6.88 6.21 4.83
C TYR A 199 -6.10 5.06 4.21
N THR A 200 -6.66 3.84 4.34
CA THR A 200 -6.14 2.64 3.69
C THR A 200 -6.97 2.29 2.45
N GLN A 201 -6.31 1.93 1.35
CA GLN A 201 -6.89 1.42 0.12
C GLN A 201 -6.40 0.00 -0.15
N TYR A 202 -7.29 -0.87 -0.58
CA TYR A 202 -7.00 -2.25 -0.98
C TYR A 202 -7.15 -2.40 -2.49
N ASP A 203 -6.09 -2.84 -3.14
CA ASP A 203 -6.05 -3.09 -4.58
C ASP A 203 -5.86 -4.59 -4.81
N HIS A 204 -6.97 -5.25 -5.08
CA HIS A 204 -7.04 -6.69 -5.31
C HIS A 204 -6.45 -7.11 -6.67
N ILE A 205 -6.23 -6.17 -7.59
CA ILE A 205 -5.67 -6.47 -8.91
C ILE A 205 -4.15 -6.57 -8.79
N SER A 206 -3.52 -5.58 -8.16
CA SER A 206 -2.07 -5.56 -7.96
C SER A 206 -1.61 -6.17 -6.63
N ASN A 207 -2.57 -6.69 -5.84
CA ASN A 207 -2.36 -7.28 -4.52
C ASN A 207 -1.58 -6.36 -3.57
N PHE A 208 -1.97 -5.09 -3.52
CA PHE A 208 -1.42 -4.11 -2.58
C PHE A 208 -2.46 -3.64 -1.58
N ALA A 209 -2.06 -3.48 -0.32
CA ALA A 209 -2.72 -2.59 0.62
C ALA A 209 -1.86 -1.31 0.75
N ARG A 210 -2.50 -0.14 0.69
CA ARG A 210 -1.85 1.17 0.65
C ARG A 210 -2.38 2.07 1.74
N ILE A 211 -1.52 2.63 2.58
CA ILE A 211 -1.86 3.75 3.46
C ILE A 211 -1.51 5.02 2.72
N ILE A 212 -2.52 5.85 2.43
CA ILE A 212 -2.39 7.10 1.69
C ILE A 212 -2.60 8.24 2.67
N ALA A 213 -1.57 9.05 2.90
CA ALA A 213 -1.63 10.27 3.69
C ALA A 213 -1.66 11.48 2.76
N GLN A 214 -2.84 11.77 2.19
CA GLN A 214 -3.00 12.83 1.18
C GLN A 214 -2.46 14.19 1.64
N PRO A 215 -2.76 14.67 2.88
CA PRO A 215 -2.26 15.97 3.35
C PRO A 215 -0.73 16.09 3.42
N CYS A 216 -0.01 14.97 3.36
CA CYS A 216 1.45 14.92 3.46
C CYS A 216 2.12 14.53 2.14
N GLY A 217 1.36 14.21 1.08
CA GLY A 217 1.93 13.70 -0.17
C GLY A 217 2.69 12.38 -0.01
N ILE A 218 2.33 11.54 0.98
CA ILE A 218 3.03 10.27 1.26
C ILE A 218 2.07 9.10 1.08
N GLU A 219 2.57 8.04 0.44
CA GLU A 219 1.88 6.76 0.32
C GLU A 219 2.82 5.62 0.65
N VAL A 220 2.35 4.66 1.43
CA VAL A 220 3.06 3.43 1.76
C VAL A 220 2.25 2.24 1.31
N GLY A 221 2.84 1.36 0.51
CA GLY A 221 2.21 0.12 0.05
C GLY A 221 2.89 -1.13 0.60
N ILE A 222 2.10 -2.18 0.82
CA ILE A 222 2.58 -3.53 1.17
C ILE A 222 1.93 -4.59 0.28
N ARG A 223 2.75 -5.52 -0.22
CA ARG A 223 2.32 -6.75 -0.93
C ARG A 223 2.91 -7.96 -0.21
N GLY A 224 2.02 -8.88 0.21
CA GLY A 224 2.38 -10.08 0.96
C GLY A 224 3.12 -11.14 0.15
N VAL A 225 3.70 -12.10 0.85
CA VAL A 225 4.42 -13.24 0.26
C VAL A 225 3.50 -14.45 0.16
N GLU A 226 3.20 -14.87 -1.06
CA GLU A 226 2.36 -16.04 -1.33
C GLU A 226 3.12 -17.36 -1.09
N GLN A 227 4.22 -17.53 -1.82
CA GLN A 227 4.99 -18.77 -1.82
C GLN A 227 6.49 -18.49 -1.65
N ILE A 228 7.20 -19.48 -1.11
CA ILE A 228 8.64 -19.45 -0.92
C ILE A 228 9.23 -20.66 -1.65
N GLY A 229 9.97 -20.41 -2.73
CA GLY A 229 10.66 -21.47 -3.47
C GLY A 229 10.43 -21.45 -4.99
N SER A 230 9.39 -20.77 -5.47
CA SER A 230 9.12 -20.57 -6.90
C SER A 230 9.32 -19.10 -7.29
N PRO A 231 9.61 -18.79 -8.56
CA PRO A 231 9.55 -17.42 -9.06
C PRO A 231 8.15 -16.86 -8.77
N LEU A 232 8.10 -15.71 -8.11
CA LEU A 232 6.84 -15.02 -7.85
C LEU A 232 6.50 -14.16 -9.06
N GLU A 233 5.29 -14.32 -9.60
CA GLU A 233 4.80 -13.46 -10.69
C GLU A 233 4.86 -11.99 -10.25
N HIS A 234 4.54 -11.72 -8.99
CA HIS A 234 4.60 -10.39 -8.40
C HIS A 234 5.61 -10.35 -7.24
N PRO A 235 6.65 -9.51 -7.31
CA PRO A 235 7.61 -9.37 -6.23
C PRO A 235 6.89 -8.81 -4.99
N PRO A 236 7.02 -9.45 -3.82
CA PRO A 236 6.46 -8.96 -2.57
C PRO A 236 7.40 -7.97 -1.89
N GLY A 237 6.87 -7.19 -0.97
CA GLY A 237 7.64 -6.20 -0.24
C GLY A 237 6.79 -5.00 0.15
N VAL A 238 7.48 -3.93 0.49
CA VAL A 238 6.87 -2.64 0.78
C VAL A 238 7.52 -1.54 -0.04
N TYR A 239 6.76 -0.50 -0.33
CA TYR A 239 7.28 0.74 -0.86
C TYR A 239 6.79 1.91 -0.03
N ILE A 240 7.54 2.99 -0.09
CA ILE A 240 7.10 4.31 0.29
C ILE A 240 7.39 5.25 -0.87
N LYS A 241 6.42 6.09 -1.23
CA LYS A 241 6.62 7.21 -2.15
C LYS A 241 6.25 8.52 -1.49
N VAL A 242 6.94 9.57 -1.88
CA VAL A 242 6.85 10.91 -1.32
C VAL A 242 6.81 11.90 -2.48
N LEU A 243 5.80 12.76 -2.50
CA LEU A 243 5.66 13.82 -3.47
C LEU A 243 6.60 14.98 -3.10
N LYS A 244 7.54 15.35 -3.98
CA LYS A 244 8.56 16.39 -3.69
C LYS A 244 8.00 17.79 -3.53
N ALA A 245 6.82 18.04 -4.08
CA ALA A 245 6.16 19.34 -4.01
C ALA A 245 5.62 19.64 -2.60
N CYS A 246 5.50 18.61 -1.75
CA CYS A 246 5.29 18.72 -0.32
C CYS A 246 6.68 18.70 0.39
#